data_AF-A0A1W9MPA2-F1
#
_entry.id   AF-A0A1W9MPA2-F1
#
_cell.length_a   1.000
_cell.length_b   1.000
_cell.length_c   1.000
_cell.angle_alpha   90.00
_cell.angle_beta   90.00
_cell.angle_gamma   90.00
#
_symmetry.space_group_name_H-M   'P 1'
#
loop_
_entity.id
_entity.type
_entity.pdbx_description
1 polymer ?
#
loop_
_entity_poly.entity_id
_entity_poly.type
_entity_poly.pdbx_seq_one_letter_code
_entity_poly.pdbx_strand_id
1 'polypeptide(L)'
;MKIKFIFLNLKIKLNKMNLQNINFTKYYDEKINEKISNQLSTIVNAILEYKDEFGVISIILTGGFGREEGSVIIKDEKVMPLNDYDIMLVSKKYPHLFNKAKISLLSMHISKDITDKIGITTDILPIFYDKLKKLPNSIFNYETKYGSKILWGKNVINEMPNYDAKNIPLFEGIILLFTRIYSLLYGHPKYKPKELVIIQSTKALHACCEALLLLSKNYHYSYFERNRIFKNIFFHEFSEIYNKFPQMEEMVDKAIKFKLYPDYSLFPDSEKLWEETCKIFIFIFKYYFKRYYQINSDNLGDIIAKFLKEEKRFSLKNPLLWAEYYRSMKLRNKNPNFRLSLFYNPWHFVSAPLPLVLEMMINDNIHHEKITNFYLEKLINMKSNSIDESNYINELRKKCVIVARNGKFEP
;
A
#
# COMPACT_ATOMS: atom_id res chain seq x y z
N MET A 1 -22.96 2.81 23.47
CA MET A 1 -23.12 4.21 23.05
C MET A 1 -23.42 4.24 21.55
N LYS A 2 -24.69 4.33 21.15
CA LYS A 2 -25.11 4.42 19.73
C LYS A 2 -24.89 5.87 19.28
N ILE A 3 -23.87 6.13 18.47
CA ILE A 3 -23.73 7.41 17.78
C ILE A 3 -24.82 7.44 16.70
N LYS A 4 -25.94 8.12 16.97
CA LYS A 4 -26.94 8.45 15.96
C LYS A 4 -26.29 9.49 15.04
N PHE A 5 -25.83 9.06 13.87
CA PHE A 5 -25.58 9.98 12.76
C PHE A 5 -26.94 10.49 12.30
N ILE A 6 -27.23 11.74 12.61
CA ILE A 6 -28.39 12.44 12.07
C ILE A 6 -28.00 12.79 10.63
N PHE A 7 -28.54 12.04 9.67
CA PHE A 7 -28.47 12.40 8.26
C PHE A 7 -29.35 13.64 8.04
N LEU A 8 -28.74 14.82 8.05
CA LEU A 8 -29.39 16.02 7.56
C LEU A 8 -29.26 16.05 6.03
N ASN A 9 -30.40 15.95 5.35
CA ASN A 9 -30.54 16.27 3.92
C ASN A 9 -30.28 17.77 3.71
N LEU A 10 -29.02 18.18 3.58
CA LEU A 10 -28.62 19.53 3.21
C LEU A 10 -28.34 19.59 1.71
N LYS A 11 -29.28 20.17 0.95
CA LYS A 11 -29.03 20.59 -0.45
C LYS A 11 -28.05 21.77 -0.44
N ILE A 12 -26.77 21.49 -0.60
CA ILE A 12 -25.75 22.53 -0.80
C ILE A 12 -25.62 22.84 -2.29
N LYS A 13 -25.62 24.13 -2.64
CA LYS A 13 -25.23 24.64 -3.96
C LYS A 13 -23.77 24.24 -4.21
N LEU A 14 -23.54 23.33 -5.14
CA LEU A 14 -22.22 22.94 -5.62
C LEU A 14 -21.55 24.15 -6.29
N ASN A 15 -20.67 24.85 -5.59
CA ASN A 15 -19.72 25.71 -6.26
C ASN A 15 -18.74 24.78 -6.99
N LYS A 16 -18.80 24.76 -8.32
CA LYS A 16 -17.87 23.99 -9.15
C LYS A 16 -16.46 24.48 -8.84
N MET A 17 -15.67 23.69 -8.11
CA MET A 17 -14.26 23.98 -7.93
C MET A 17 -13.58 23.89 -9.29
N ASN A 18 -12.80 24.91 -9.63
CA ASN A 18 -12.08 24.92 -10.88
C ASN A 18 -10.80 24.10 -10.77
N LEU A 19 -10.94 22.77 -10.86
CA LEU A 19 -9.81 21.84 -11.06
C LEU A 19 -9.48 21.68 -12.56
N GLN A 20 -10.08 22.48 -13.46
CA GLN A 20 -10.15 22.18 -14.90
C GLN A 20 -8.81 22.30 -15.67
N ASN A 21 -7.71 22.68 -15.02
CA ASN A 21 -6.39 22.79 -15.66
C ASN A 21 -5.31 21.95 -14.96
N ILE A 22 -5.72 20.95 -14.18
CA ILE A 22 -4.79 20.08 -13.47
C ILE A 22 -4.60 18.80 -14.26
N ASN A 23 -3.34 18.47 -14.56
CA ASN A 23 -2.99 17.18 -15.10
C ASN A 23 -2.92 16.13 -13.99
N PHE A 24 -3.46 14.93 -14.21
CA PHE A 24 -3.46 13.83 -13.23
C PHE A 24 -2.84 12.52 -13.75
N THR A 25 -2.52 12.45 -15.04
CA THR A 25 -2.01 11.23 -15.69
C THR A 25 -0.90 11.57 -16.69
N LYS A 26 -0.18 10.55 -17.17
CA LYS A 26 0.84 10.72 -18.21
C LYS A 26 0.27 10.78 -19.62
N TYR A 27 -1.06 10.74 -19.78
CA TYR A 27 -1.72 10.93 -21.07
C TYR A 27 -1.74 12.41 -21.50
N TYR A 28 -1.72 13.34 -20.54
CA TYR A 28 -1.89 14.79 -20.81
C TYR A 28 -3.15 15.12 -21.63
N ASP A 29 -4.21 14.32 -21.46
CA ASP A 29 -5.46 14.43 -22.21
C ASP A 29 -6.51 15.22 -21.42
N GLU A 30 -7.14 16.21 -22.07
CA GLU A 30 -8.12 17.10 -21.44
C GLU A 30 -9.39 16.37 -20.99
N LYS A 31 -9.90 15.40 -21.76
CA LYS A 31 -11.12 14.65 -21.40
C LYS A 31 -10.87 13.77 -20.19
N ILE A 32 -9.69 13.13 -20.12
CA ILE A 32 -9.27 12.35 -18.94
C ILE A 32 -9.20 13.26 -17.71
N ASN A 33 -8.53 14.40 -17.83
CA ASN A 33 -8.37 15.34 -16.72
C ASN A 33 -9.72 15.94 -16.28
N GLU A 34 -10.64 16.23 -17.19
CA GLU A 34 -11.98 16.69 -16.86
C GLU A 34 -12.77 15.62 -16.08
N LYS A 35 -12.73 14.36 -16.53
CA LYS A 35 -13.41 13.26 -15.83
C LYS A 35 -12.90 13.08 -14.40
N ILE A 36 -11.58 13.06 -14.23
CA ILE A 36 -10.94 12.93 -12.91
C ILE A 36 -11.27 14.15 -12.03
N SER A 37 -11.19 15.36 -12.59
CA SER A 37 -11.54 16.61 -11.91
C SER A 37 -12.97 16.60 -11.36
N ASN A 38 -13.93 16.10 -12.15
CA ASN A 38 -15.33 16.00 -11.73
C ASN A 38 -15.52 15.01 -10.55
N GLN A 39 -14.80 13.88 -10.57
CA GLN A 39 -14.80 12.91 -9.47
C GLN A 39 -14.16 13.48 -8.21
N LEU A 40 -12.97 14.08 -8.32
CA LEU A 40 -12.27 14.74 -7.20
C LEU A 40 -13.08 15.89 -6.62
N SER A 41 -13.78 16.67 -7.45
CA SER A 41 -14.70 17.72 -6.98
C SER A 41 -15.83 17.13 -6.13
N THR A 42 -16.36 15.97 -6.50
CA THR A 42 -17.38 15.25 -5.72
C THR A 42 -16.83 14.83 -4.36
N ILE A 43 -15.60 14.31 -4.33
CA ILE A 43 -14.90 13.92 -3.10
C ILE A 43 -14.68 15.11 -2.18
N VAL A 44 -14.13 16.20 -2.71
CA VAL A 44 -13.86 17.43 -1.96
C VAL A 44 -15.15 18.00 -1.38
N ASN A 45 -16.22 18.09 -2.17
CA ASN A 45 -17.50 18.60 -1.69
C ASN A 45 -18.06 17.74 -0.56
N ALA A 46 -18.00 16.41 -0.67
CA ALA A 46 -18.44 15.50 0.38
C ALA A 46 -17.62 15.66 1.68
N ILE A 47 -16.31 15.90 1.59
CA ILE A 47 -15.47 16.20 2.76
C ILE A 47 -15.87 17.55 3.39
N LEU A 48 -16.15 18.56 2.56
CA LEU A 48 -16.49 19.92 3.01
C LEU A 48 -17.88 20.04 3.64
N GLU A 49 -18.78 19.08 3.43
CA GLU A 49 -20.01 18.96 4.21
C GLU A 49 -19.73 18.83 5.72
N TYR A 50 -18.56 18.29 6.09
CA TYR A 50 -18.12 18.09 7.46
C TYR A 50 -16.94 19.00 7.82
N LYS A 51 -16.79 20.15 7.14
CA LYS A 51 -15.59 20.99 7.25
C LYS A 51 -15.32 21.44 8.69
N ASP A 52 -16.38 21.70 9.46
CA ASP A 52 -16.32 22.26 10.80
C ASP A 52 -16.07 21.16 11.84
N GLU A 53 -16.60 19.94 11.62
CA GLU A 53 -16.31 18.75 12.40
C GLU A 53 -14.86 18.28 12.23
N PHE A 54 -14.33 18.38 11.02
CA PHE A 54 -12.95 18.06 10.71
C PHE A 54 -11.98 19.19 11.01
N GLY A 55 -12.47 20.44 11.08
CA GLY A 55 -11.61 21.62 11.13
C GLY A 55 -10.65 21.65 9.95
N VAL A 56 -11.17 21.45 8.73
CA VAL A 56 -10.36 21.25 7.52
C VAL A 56 -9.50 22.47 7.23
N ILE A 57 -8.19 22.23 7.06
CA ILE A 57 -7.20 23.24 6.65
C ILE A 57 -6.84 23.05 5.18
N SER A 58 -6.68 21.79 4.76
CA SER A 58 -6.30 21.45 3.39
C SER A 58 -6.80 20.05 3.02
N ILE A 59 -7.14 19.87 1.75
CA ILE A 59 -7.45 18.58 1.14
C ILE A 59 -6.43 18.38 0.02
N ILE A 60 -5.67 17.29 0.11
CA ILE A 60 -4.50 17.07 -0.72
C ILE A 60 -4.64 15.71 -1.41
N LEU A 61 -4.50 15.71 -2.73
CA LEU A 61 -4.38 14.49 -3.51
C LEU A 61 -2.94 13.99 -3.47
N THR A 62 -2.74 12.77 -2.99
CA THR A 62 -1.44 12.08 -3.01
C THR A 62 -1.52 10.86 -3.95
N GLY A 63 -0.56 9.95 -3.87
CA GLY A 63 -0.53 8.74 -4.67
C GLY A 63 -0.31 9.01 -6.17
N GLY A 64 -0.74 8.06 -7.01
CA GLY A 64 -0.49 8.11 -8.45
C GLY A 64 -1.08 9.35 -9.13
N PHE A 65 -2.34 9.69 -8.82
CA PHE A 65 -2.99 10.87 -9.40
C PHE A 65 -2.39 12.20 -8.91
N GLY A 66 -1.92 12.26 -7.66
CA GLY A 66 -1.17 13.41 -7.15
C GLY A 66 0.13 13.65 -7.92
N ARG A 67 0.80 12.56 -8.33
CA ARG A 67 2.06 12.56 -9.09
C ARG A 67 1.92 12.81 -10.58
N GLU A 68 0.71 12.99 -11.08
CA GLU A 68 0.43 13.01 -12.53
C GLU A 68 0.72 11.67 -13.22
N GLU A 69 0.63 10.57 -12.47
CA GLU A 69 0.94 9.21 -12.90
C GLU A 69 -0.23 8.27 -12.58
N GLY A 70 -1.45 8.81 -12.52
CA GLY A 70 -2.66 8.05 -12.30
C GLY A 70 -2.94 7.08 -13.44
N SER A 71 -3.21 5.82 -13.09
CA SER A 71 -3.56 4.78 -14.06
C SER A 71 -5.04 4.91 -14.45
N VAL A 72 -5.31 5.00 -15.75
CA VAL A 72 -6.68 5.01 -16.30
C VAL A 72 -6.80 4.00 -17.42
N ILE A 73 -7.89 3.24 -17.45
CA ILE A 73 -8.30 2.44 -18.59
C ILE A 73 -9.23 3.29 -19.46
N ILE A 74 -8.96 3.32 -20.76
CA ILE A 74 -9.82 3.98 -21.75
C ILE A 74 -10.50 2.87 -22.54
N LYS A 75 -11.82 2.73 -22.37
CA LYS A 75 -12.61 1.73 -23.09
C LYS A 75 -13.92 2.35 -23.58
N ASP A 76 -14.21 2.22 -24.87
CA ASP A 76 -15.42 2.77 -25.50
C ASP A 76 -15.62 4.27 -25.16
N GLU A 77 -14.53 5.05 -25.28
CA GLU A 77 -14.43 6.47 -24.89
C GLU A 77 -14.68 6.78 -23.40
N LYS A 78 -14.87 5.76 -22.55
CA LYS A 78 -15.01 5.93 -21.11
C LYS A 78 -13.65 5.87 -20.44
N VAL A 79 -13.36 6.90 -19.65
CA VAL A 79 -12.19 6.98 -18.79
C VAL A 79 -12.52 6.35 -17.44
N MET A 80 -11.83 5.27 -17.09
CA MET A 80 -11.99 4.51 -15.86
C MET A 80 -10.68 4.50 -15.07
N PRO A 81 -10.55 5.28 -13.98
CA PRO A 81 -9.49 5.13 -13.01
C PRO A 81 -9.32 3.67 -12.56
N LEU A 82 -8.10 3.16 -12.66
CA LEU A 82 -7.77 1.78 -12.27
C LEU A 82 -7.30 1.70 -10.80
N ASN A 83 -6.72 2.78 -10.28
CA ASN A 83 -6.31 2.87 -8.88
C ASN A 83 -7.25 3.78 -8.09
N ASP A 84 -7.07 3.69 -6.78
CA ASP A 84 -7.78 4.46 -5.78
C ASP A 84 -7.39 5.95 -5.81
N TYR A 85 -8.24 6.79 -5.23
CA TYR A 85 -7.93 8.18 -4.93
C TYR A 85 -7.39 8.29 -3.51
N ASP A 86 -6.09 8.56 -3.38
CA ASP A 86 -5.44 8.80 -2.09
C ASP A 86 -5.58 10.26 -1.66
N ILE A 87 -6.35 10.52 -0.61
CA ILE A 87 -6.63 11.85 -0.08
C ILE A 87 -6.02 12.02 1.31
N MET A 88 -5.10 12.96 1.45
CA MET A 88 -4.64 13.43 2.75
C MET A 88 -5.49 14.62 3.23
N LEU A 89 -6.23 14.41 4.31
CA LEU A 89 -7.08 15.42 4.93
C LEU A 89 -6.33 16.08 6.10
N VAL A 90 -5.94 17.35 5.94
CA VAL A 90 -5.23 18.09 6.99
C VAL A 90 -6.24 18.85 7.84
N SER A 91 -6.31 18.48 9.11
CA SER A 91 -7.26 19.00 10.09
C SER A 91 -6.57 19.84 11.16
N LYS A 92 -7.28 20.85 11.69
CA LYS A 92 -6.89 21.54 12.93
C LYS A 92 -6.79 20.52 14.06
N LYS A 93 -5.84 20.75 14.97
CA LYS A 93 -5.71 19.95 16.18
C LYS A 93 -6.97 20.12 17.03
N TYR A 94 -7.61 19.01 17.38
CA TYR A 94 -8.59 19.01 18.46
C TYR A 94 -7.93 18.52 19.75
N PRO A 95 -8.16 19.18 20.90
CA PRO A 95 -7.45 18.90 22.15
C PRO A 95 -7.75 17.52 22.78
N HIS A 96 -8.73 16.75 22.29
CA HIS A 96 -9.17 15.50 22.91
C HIS A 96 -8.92 14.25 22.06
N LEU A 97 -8.38 13.19 22.68
CA LEU A 97 -8.17 11.86 22.07
C LEU A 97 -9.45 11.26 21.46
N PHE A 98 -10.62 11.55 22.05
CA PHE A 98 -11.93 11.16 21.51
C PHE A 98 -12.18 11.71 20.10
N ASN A 99 -11.60 12.85 19.75
CA ASN A 99 -11.74 13.45 18.42
C ASN A 99 -10.89 12.75 17.36
N LYS A 100 -9.74 12.14 17.70
CA LYS A 100 -8.95 11.38 16.71
C LYS A 100 -9.68 10.13 16.23
N ALA A 101 -10.26 9.37 17.15
CA ALA A 101 -11.05 8.18 16.81
C ALA A 101 -12.32 8.56 16.02
N LYS A 102 -13.00 9.64 16.44
CA LYS A 102 -14.16 10.18 15.71
C LYS A 102 -13.81 10.59 14.29
N ILE A 103 -12.73 11.36 14.10
CA ILE A 103 -12.26 11.80 12.77
C ILE A 103 -11.92 10.58 11.91
N SER A 104 -11.19 9.60 12.44
CA SER A 104 -10.85 8.39 11.69
C SER A 104 -12.09 7.58 11.28
N LEU A 105 -13.10 7.46 12.15
CA LEU A 105 -14.35 6.78 11.82
C LEU A 105 -15.17 7.56 10.79
N LEU A 106 -15.22 8.89 10.92
CA LEU A 106 -15.93 9.75 9.98
C LEU A 106 -15.25 9.72 8.60
N SER A 107 -13.92 9.81 8.52
CA SER A 107 -13.16 9.66 7.28
C SER A 107 -13.43 8.31 6.62
N MET A 108 -13.49 7.22 7.39
CA MET A 108 -13.81 5.89 6.86
C MET A 108 -15.24 5.79 6.33
N HIS A 109 -16.21 6.41 7.02
CA HIS A 109 -17.60 6.45 6.55
C HIS A 109 -17.74 7.24 5.26
N ILE A 110 -17.15 8.44 5.19
CA ILE A 110 -17.17 9.29 4.00
C ILE A 110 -16.45 8.59 2.83
N SER A 111 -15.29 7.99 3.09
CA SER A 111 -14.55 7.18 2.12
C SER A 111 -15.42 6.10 1.49
N LYS A 112 -16.16 5.34 2.31
CA LYS A 112 -17.09 4.30 1.85
C LYS A 112 -18.24 4.88 1.03
N ASP A 113 -18.94 5.88 1.55
CA ASP A 113 -20.11 6.47 0.89
C ASP A 113 -19.75 7.09 -0.47
N ILE A 114 -18.58 7.73 -0.54
CA ILE A 114 -18.02 8.26 -1.78
C ILE A 114 -17.68 7.12 -2.74
N THR A 115 -17.00 6.07 -2.26
CA THR A 115 -16.62 4.92 -3.09
C THR A 115 -17.84 4.29 -3.73
N ASP A 116 -18.91 4.09 -2.96
CA ASP A 116 -20.18 3.57 -3.44
C ASP A 116 -20.83 4.50 -4.48
N LYS A 117 -20.66 5.83 -4.35
CA LYS A 117 -21.21 6.84 -5.25
C LYS A 117 -20.45 7.00 -6.56
N ILE A 118 -19.11 6.98 -6.52
CA ILE A 118 -18.27 7.25 -7.70
C ILE A 118 -17.76 5.98 -8.39
N GLY A 119 -17.87 4.81 -7.72
CA GLY A 119 -17.42 3.52 -8.22
C GLY A 119 -15.90 3.33 -8.20
N ILE A 120 -15.18 4.14 -7.42
CA ILE A 120 -13.71 4.11 -7.28
C ILE A 120 -13.39 4.26 -5.80
N THR A 121 -12.54 3.38 -5.28
CA THR A 121 -12.06 3.44 -3.90
C THR A 121 -11.45 4.82 -3.62
N THR A 122 -11.87 5.44 -2.54
CA THR A 122 -11.33 6.72 -2.09
C THR A 122 -10.80 6.57 -0.69
N ASP A 123 -9.48 6.62 -0.52
CA ASP A 123 -8.84 6.50 0.77
C ASP A 123 -8.61 7.88 1.38
N ILE A 124 -9.21 8.14 2.54
CA ILE A 124 -9.08 9.41 3.25
C ILE A 124 -8.20 9.20 4.49
N LEU A 125 -6.98 9.71 4.44
CA LEU A 125 -6.03 9.72 5.54
C LEU A 125 -6.07 11.05 6.30
N PRO A 126 -6.69 11.12 7.49
CA PRO A 126 -6.67 12.33 8.28
C PRO A 126 -5.32 12.51 9.02
N ILE A 127 -4.76 13.71 8.94
CA ILE A 127 -3.58 14.14 9.68
C ILE A 127 -3.83 15.48 10.38
N PHE A 128 -3.35 15.62 11.61
CA PHE A 128 -3.38 16.91 12.30
C PHE A 128 -2.23 17.81 11.83
N TYR A 129 -2.55 19.07 11.60
CA TYR A 129 -1.60 20.07 11.12
C TYR A 129 -0.33 20.22 11.97
N ASP A 130 -0.43 20.05 13.30
CA ASP A 130 0.75 20.11 14.20
C ASP A 130 1.71 18.92 14.03
N LYS A 131 1.22 17.79 13.49
CA LYS A 131 2.04 16.61 13.19
C LYS A 131 2.75 16.71 11.85
N LEU A 132 2.22 17.51 10.92
CA LEU A 132 2.74 17.65 9.55
C LEU A 132 4.23 18.02 9.53
N LYS A 133 4.64 18.92 10.43
CA LYS A 133 6.02 19.42 10.58
C LYS A 133 6.99 18.40 11.20
N LYS A 134 6.48 17.29 11.72
CA LYS A 134 7.23 16.26 12.46
C LYS A 134 7.15 14.90 11.78
N LEU A 135 6.64 14.86 10.56
CA LEU A 135 6.53 13.62 9.80
C LEU A 135 7.93 13.07 9.48
N PRO A 136 8.15 11.75 9.63
CA PRO A 136 9.43 11.13 9.33
C PRO A 136 9.67 11.06 7.82
N ASN A 137 10.93 10.88 7.42
CA ASN A 137 11.31 10.64 6.03
C ASN A 137 10.94 9.21 5.58
N SER A 138 9.65 8.92 5.44
CA SER A 138 9.15 7.66 4.87
C SER A 138 8.90 7.80 3.37
N ILE A 139 8.73 6.68 2.66
CA ILE A 139 8.35 6.70 1.24
C ILE A 139 7.08 7.53 1.03
N PHE A 140 6.05 7.26 1.82
CA PHE A 140 4.77 7.95 1.72
C PHE A 140 4.90 9.48 1.91
N ASN A 141 5.67 9.92 2.90
CA ASN A 141 5.84 11.35 3.19
C ASN A 141 6.73 12.04 2.15
N TYR A 142 7.77 11.36 1.66
CA TYR A 142 8.60 11.82 0.56
C TYR A 142 7.77 12.00 -0.72
N GLU A 143 7.01 10.97 -1.12
CA GLU A 143 6.13 11.05 -2.29
C GLU A 143 5.03 12.12 -2.12
N THR A 144 4.45 12.26 -0.92
CA THR A 144 3.45 13.30 -0.65
C THR A 144 4.06 14.71 -0.70
N LYS A 145 5.30 14.90 -0.23
CA LYS A 145 5.98 16.21 -0.29
C LYS A 145 6.22 16.67 -1.72
N TYR A 146 6.68 15.77 -2.59
CA TYR A 146 7.19 16.14 -3.92
C TYR A 146 6.24 15.79 -5.07
N GLY A 147 5.19 15.01 -4.81
CA GLY A 147 4.30 14.46 -5.82
C GLY A 147 2.83 14.51 -5.44
N SER A 148 2.39 15.55 -4.74
CA SER A 148 0.99 15.77 -4.38
C SER A 148 0.41 17.04 -5.01
N LYS A 149 -0.92 17.16 -4.96
CA LYS A 149 -1.67 18.32 -5.45
C LYS A 149 -2.63 18.82 -4.39
N ILE A 150 -2.68 20.14 -4.20
CA ILE A 150 -3.65 20.76 -3.32
C ILE A 150 -4.98 20.83 -4.07
N LEU A 151 -6.00 20.12 -3.57
CA LEU A 151 -7.35 20.19 -4.12
C LEU A 151 -8.15 21.32 -3.48
N TRP A 152 -7.90 21.61 -2.21
CA TRP A 152 -8.57 22.69 -1.49
C TRP A 152 -7.76 23.19 -0.29
N GLY A 153 -7.98 24.45 0.07
CA GLY A 153 -7.43 25.06 1.29
C GLY A 153 -5.98 25.54 1.17
N LYS A 154 -5.29 25.66 2.30
CA LYS A 154 -3.92 26.18 2.35
C LYS A 154 -2.93 25.17 1.76
N ASN A 155 -1.92 25.63 1.01
CA ASN A 155 -0.78 24.80 0.65
C ASN A 155 0.12 24.54 1.88
N VAL A 156 -0.20 23.49 2.63
CA VAL A 156 0.53 23.09 3.83
C VAL A 156 1.67 22.12 3.55
N ILE A 157 1.80 21.61 2.32
CA ILE A 157 2.90 20.72 1.90
C ILE A 157 4.25 21.41 2.07
N ASN A 158 4.32 22.72 1.84
CA ASN A 158 5.53 23.52 2.08
C ASN A 158 6.01 23.49 3.53
N GLU A 159 5.12 23.15 4.48
CA GLU A 159 5.45 23.06 5.91
C GLU A 159 5.91 21.67 6.35
N MET A 160 5.78 20.64 5.50
CA MET A 160 6.41 19.34 5.74
C MET A 160 7.94 19.49 5.70
N PRO A 161 8.70 18.68 6.47
CA PRO A 161 10.15 18.66 6.37
C PRO A 161 10.66 18.48 4.94
N ASN A 162 11.86 19.01 4.68
CA ASN A 162 12.59 18.66 3.47
C ASN A 162 13.16 17.25 3.65
N TYR A 163 12.90 16.39 2.68
CA TYR A 163 13.30 15.01 2.71
C TYR A 163 14.36 14.76 1.64
N ASP A 164 15.36 13.95 1.98
CA ASP A 164 16.32 13.43 1.03
C ASP A 164 16.00 11.96 0.76
N ALA A 165 15.81 11.60 -0.51
CA ALA A 165 15.54 10.22 -0.91
C ALA A 165 16.63 9.25 -0.44
N LYS A 166 17.89 9.71 -0.35
CA LYS A 166 19.03 8.92 0.13
C LYS A 166 18.93 8.54 1.61
N ASN A 167 18.11 9.28 2.35
CA ASN A 167 17.91 9.13 3.79
C ASN A 167 16.57 8.47 4.12
N ILE A 168 15.84 7.94 3.14
CA ILE A 168 14.67 7.10 3.40
C ILE A 168 15.16 5.83 4.11
N PRO A 169 14.60 5.46 5.28
CA PRO A 169 15.01 4.26 5.98
C PRO A 169 14.82 3.01 5.11
N LEU A 170 15.84 2.15 5.04
CA LEU A 170 15.75 0.87 4.34
C LEU A 170 14.65 -0.05 4.92
N PHE A 171 14.21 0.19 6.16
CA PHE A 171 13.06 -0.53 6.70
C PHE A 171 11.77 -0.31 5.88
N GLU A 172 11.62 0.82 5.20
CA GLU A 172 10.49 1.06 4.28
C GLU A 172 10.47 0.02 3.13
N GLY A 173 11.63 -0.44 2.66
CA GLY A 173 11.73 -1.50 1.67
C GLY A 173 11.28 -2.87 2.21
N ILE A 174 11.53 -3.16 3.49
CA ILE A 174 11.02 -4.37 4.17
C ILE A 174 9.48 -4.33 4.22
N ILE A 175 8.90 -3.21 4.65
CA ILE A 175 7.44 -3.03 4.69
C ILE A 175 6.85 -3.23 3.29
N LEU A 176 7.44 -2.55 2.30
CA LEU A 176 7.02 -2.61 0.91
C LEU A 176 7.01 -4.06 0.38
N LEU A 177 8.11 -4.80 0.57
CA LEU A 177 8.19 -6.19 0.13
C LEU A 177 7.14 -7.07 0.85
N PHE A 178 7.00 -6.97 2.17
CA PHE A 178 5.97 -7.76 2.87
C PHE A 178 4.55 -7.48 2.36
N THR A 179 4.21 -6.22 2.07
CA THR A 179 2.90 -5.88 1.51
C THR A 179 2.65 -6.50 0.13
N ARG A 180 3.70 -6.76 -0.67
CA ARG A 180 3.57 -7.35 -2.01
C ARG A 180 3.53 -8.86 -2.05
N ILE A 181 3.99 -9.54 -1.02
CA ILE A 181 3.75 -10.99 -0.90
C ILE A 181 2.24 -11.25 -0.88
N TYR A 182 1.49 -10.43 -0.13
CA TYR A 182 0.03 -10.52 -0.14
C TYR A 182 -0.55 -10.29 -1.54
N SER A 183 -0.07 -9.28 -2.27
CA SER A 183 -0.48 -9.04 -3.66
C SER A 183 -0.27 -10.29 -4.53
N LEU A 184 0.91 -10.91 -4.47
CA LEU A 184 1.21 -12.13 -5.25
C LEU A 184 0.32 -13.30 -4.86
N LEU A 185 0.13 -13.54 -3.56
CA LEU A 185 -0.76 -14.59 -3.09
C LEU A 185 -2.21 -14.32 -3.50
N TYR A 186 -2.67 -13.07 -3.40
CA TYR A 186 -4.04 -12.69 -3.80
C TYR A 186 -4.24 -12.80 -5.32
N GLY A 187 -3.23 -12.47 -6.12
CA GLY A 187 -3.23 -12.51 -7.58
C GLY A 187 -2.86 -13.86 -8.18
N HIS A 188 -3.10 -14.98 -7.48
CA HIS A 188 -2.74 -16.30 -7.97
C HIS A 188 -3.57 -16.73 -9.20
N PRO A 189 -2.93 -17.20 -10.30
CA PRO A 189 -3.61 -17.50 -11.57
C PRO A 189 -4.70 -18.57 -11.46
N LYS A 190 -4.50 -19.61 -10.64
CA LYS A 190 -5.54 -20.64 -10.37
C LYS A 190 -6.87 -20.09 -9.86
N TYR A 191 -6.87 -18.96 -9.17
CA TYR A 191 -8.04 -18.48 -8.42
C TYR A 191 -8.59 -17.15 -8.93
N LYS A 192 -7.82 -16.39 -9.71
CA LYS A 192 -8.14 -15.01 -10.10
C LYS A 192 -8.15 -14.83 -11.62
N PRO A 193 -8.96 -13.89 -12.13
CA PRO A 193 -8.96 -13.55 -13.55
C PRO A 193 -7.61 -12.95 -13.96
N LYS A 194 -7.27 -13.12 -15.24
CA LYS A 194 -6.02 -12.68 -15.88
C LYS A 194 -5.65 -11.23 -15.52
N GLU A 195 -6.62 -10.31 -15.57
CA GLU A 195 -6.42 -8.89 -15.30
C GLU A 195 -5.91 -8.64 -13.89
N LEU A 196 -6.49 -9.34 -12.91
CA LEU A 196 -6.10 -9.19 -11.51
C LEU A 196 -4.71 -9.80 -11.26
N VAL A 197 -4.40 -10.93 -11.89
CA VAL A 197 -3.06 -11.55 -11.84
C VAL A 197 -2.01 -10.56 -12.37
N ILE A 198 -2.28 -9.89 -13.49
CA ILE A 198 -1.40 -8.87 -14.08
C ILE A 198 -1.22 -7.67 -13.13
N ILE A 199 -2.31 -7.12 -12.60
CA ILE A 199 -2.26 -5.98 -11.67
C ILE A 199 -1.42 -6.30 -10.45
N GLN A 200 -1.61 -7.47 -9.83
CA GLN A 200 -0.89 -7.82 -8.60
C GLN A 200 0.58 -8.18 -8.86
N SER A 201 0.88 -8.85 -9.98
CA SER A 201 2.26 -9.18 -10.36
C SER A 201 3.06 -7.92 -10.69
N THR A 202 2.47 -6.98 -11.43
CA THR A 202 3.14 -5.70 -11.74
C THR A 202 3.39 -4.85 -10.49
N LYS A 203 2.48 -4.83 -9.51
CA LYS A 203 2.71 -4.20 -8.19
C LYS A 203 3.91 -4.81 -7.45
N ALA A 204 4.13 -6.12 -7.56
CA ALA A 204 5.27 -6.80 -6.95
C ALA A 204 6.59 -6.48 -7.68
N LEU A 205 6.58 -6.38 -9.01
CA LEU A 205 7.73 -5.93 -9.80
C LEU A 205 8.13 -4.49 -9.47
N HIS A 206 7.15 -3.58 -9.31
CA HIS A 206 7.42 -2.21 -8.85
C HIS A 206 8.11 -2.20 -7.49
N ALA A 207 7.63 -3.00 -6.54
CA ALA A 207 8.24 -3.08 -5.22
C ALA A 207 9.67 -3.62 -5.25
N CYS A 208 9.97 -4.58 -6.13
CA CYS A 208 11.33 -5.07 -6.31
C CYS A 208 12.25 -3.95 -6.82
N CYS A 209 11.82 -3.21 -7.85
CA CYS A 209 12.54 -2.06 -8.38
C CYS A 209 12.77 -0.99 -7.30
N GLU A 210 11.70 -0.60 -6.59
CA GLU A 210 11.73 0.40 -5.52
C GLU A 210 12.67 -0.01 -4.38
N ALA A 211 12.63 -1.28 -3.96
CA ALA A 211 13.53 -1.81 -2.94
C ALA A 211 15.00 -1.68 -3.39
N LEU A 212 15.34 -2.08 -4.61
CA LEU A 212 16.70 -1.94 -5.13
C LEU A 212 17.13 -0.46 -5.23
N LEU A 213 16.22 0.44 -5.62
CA LEU A 213 16.49 1.88 -5.63
C LEU A 213 16.72 2.46 -4.23
N LEU A 214 16.08 1.93 -3.19
CA LEU A 214 16.37 2.30 -1.80
C LEU A 214 17.77 1.83 -1.38
N LEU A 215 18.16 0.60 -1.72
CA LEU A 215 19.50 0.07 -1.39
C LEU A 215 20.62 0.88 -2.05
N SER A 216 20.42 1.29 -3.30
CA SER A 216 21.35 2.14 -4.06
C SER A 216 21.28 3.62 -3.69
N LYS A 217 20.32 4.02 -2.83
CA LYS A 217 20.04 5.42 -2.46
C LYS A 217 19.68 6.30 -3.67
N ASN A 218 19.11 5.70 -4.72
CA ASN A 218 18.68 6.37 -5.95
C ASN A 218 17.14 6.42 -6.09
N TYR A 219 16.42 6.34 -4.98
CA TYR A 219 14.96 6.39 -4.97
C TYR A 219 14.40 7.73 -5.50
N HIS A 220 13.26 7.69 -6.18
CA HIS A 220 12.56 8.87 -6.68
C HIS A 220 11.04 8.72 -6.55
N TYR A 221 10.30 9.83 -6.41
CA TYR A 221 8.85 9.77 -6.15
C TYR A 221 8.05 9.41 -7.41
N SER A 222 8.50 9.81 -8.58
CA SER A 222 7.89 9.47 -9.87
C SER A 222 8.23 8.03 -10.28
N TYR A 223 7.22 7.26 -10.69
CA TYR A 223 7.38 5.94 -11.29
C TYR A 223 8.20 5.99 -12.58
N PHE A 224 7.98 7.01 -13.41
CA PHE A 224 8.74 7.21 -14.64
C PHE A 224 10.24 7.37 -14.37
N GLU A 225 10.60 8.25 -13.43
CA GLU A 225 12.00 8.47 -13.07
C GLU A 225 12.63 7.23 -12.40
N ARG A 226 11.88 6.52 -11.54
CA ARG A 226 12.35 5.25 -10.96
C ARG A 226 12.74 4.25 -12.05
N ASN A 227 11.93 4.11 -13.09
CA ASN A 227 12.24 3.21 -14.21
C ASN A 227 13.53 3.61 -14.92
N ARG A 228 13.66 4.90 -15.25
CA ARG A 228 14.82 5.45 -15.95
C ARG A 228 16.11 5.21 -15.14
N ILE A 229 16.06 5.51 -13.85
CA ILE A 229 17.19 5.29 -12.94
C ILE A 229 17.50 3.79 -12.84
N PHE A 230 16.48 2.94 -12.63
CA PHE A 230 16.67 1.50 -12.49
C PHE A 230 17.38 0.90 -13.70
N LYS A 231 16.94 1.21 -14.93
CA LYS A 231 17.60 0.77 -16.16
C LYS A 231 19.09 1.14 -16.23
N ASN A 232 19.43 2.34 -15.76
CA ASN A 232 20.82 2.81 -15.80
C ASN A 232 21.71 2.10 -14.77
N ILE A 233 21.17 1.69 -13.62
CA ILE A 233 21.97 1.13 -12.53
C ILE A 233 21.89 -0.40 -12.43
N PHE A 234 20.85 -1.03 -12.97
CA PHE A 234 20.53 -2.44 -12.67
C PHE A 234 21.66 -3.39 -13.03
N PHE A 235 22.20 -3.28 -14.25
CA PHE A 235 23.30 -4.11 -14.71
C PHE A 235 24.57 -3.94 -13.86
N HIS A 236 24.91 -2.70 -13.48
CA HIS A 236 26.19 -2.39 -12.84
C HIS A 236 26.16 -2.53 -11.32
N GLU A 237 25.11 -2.03 -10.65
CA GLU A 237 25.01 -2.03 -9.18
C GLU A 237 24.43 -3.35 -8.64
N PHE A 238 23.65 -4.06 -9.45
CA PHE A 238 22.95 -5.29 -9.07
C PHE A 238 23.31 -6.48 -9.98
N SER A 239 24.57 -6.58 -10.37
CA SER A 239 25.08 -7.61 -11.29
C SER A 239 24.74 -9.05 -10.87
N GLU A 240 24.75 -9.36 -9.57
CA GLU A 240 24.32 -10.66 -9.05
C GLU A 240 22.86 -10.99 -9.41
N ILE A 241 21.97 -10.00 -9.28
CA ILE A 241 20.56 -10.12 -9.64
C ILE A 241 20.43 -10.19 -11.16
N TYR A 242 21.12 -9.31 -11.89
CA TYR A 242 21.10 -9.27 -13.35
C TYR A 242 21.53 -10.61 -13.96
N ASN A 243 22.62 -11.20 -13.47
CA ASN A 243 23.13 -12.48 -13.96
C ASN A 243 22.13 -13.62 -13.76
N LYS A 244 21.31 -13.55 -12.70
CA LYS A 244 20.31 -14.55 -12.39
C LYS A 244 18.97 -14.31 -13.09
N PHE A 245 18.59 -13.04 -13.26
CA PHE A 245 17.32 -12.62 -13.83
C PHE A 245 17.53 -11.45 -14.82
N PRO A 246 18.20 -11.67 -15.96
CA PRO A 246 18.47 -10.61 -16.92
C PRO A 246 17.18 -10.01 -17.50
N GLN A 247 16.09 -10.80 -17.54
CA GLN A 247 14.77 -10.37 -17.99
C GLN A 247 14.08 -9.39 -17.03
N MET A 248 14.54 -9.26 -15.78
CA MET A 248 13.88 -8.43 -14.77
C MET A 248 13.79 -6.96 -15.21
N GLU A 249 14.80 -6.44 -15.90
CA GLU A 249 14.79 -5.05 -16.40
C GLU A 249 13.60 -4.80 -17.33
N GLU A 250 13.41 -5.69 -18.33
CA GLU A 250 12.31 -5.60 -19.28
C GLU A 250 10.95 -5.79 -18.58
N MET A 251 10.86 -6.72 -17.63
CA MET A 251 9.64 -6.95 -16.86
C MET A 251 9.25 -5.73 -16.03
N VAL A 252 10.21 -5.09 -15.37
CA VAL A 252 10.00 -3.85 -14.60
C VAL A 252 9.58 -2.71 -15.54
N ASP A 253 10.23 -2.57 -16.69
CA ASP A 253 9.87 -1.56 -17.68
C ASP A 253 8.42 -1.72 -18.17
N LYS A 254 8.04 -2.94 -18.55
CA LYS A 254 6.66 -3.27 -18.94
C LYS A 254 5.68 -3.02 -17.79
N ALA A 255 6.04 -3.38 -16.57
CA ALA A 255 5.19 -3.14 -15.40
C ALA A 255 4.98 -1.65 -15.15
N ILE A 256 6.01 -0.82 -15.30
CA ILE A 256 5.89 0.64 -15.11
C ILE A 256 5.11 1.26 -16.28
N LYS A 257 5.33 0.79 -17.53
CA LYS A 257 4.49 1.18 -18.66
C LYS A 257 3.01 0.85 -18.41
N PHE A 258 2.71 -0.36 -17.93
CA PHE A 258 1.35 -0.74 -17.53
C PHE A 258 0.80 0.14 -16.41
N LYS A 259 1.62 0.57 -15.45
CA LYS A 259 1.18 1.51 -14.40
C LYS A 259 0.78 2.85 -14.99
N LEU A 260 1.57 3.40 -15.91
CA LEU A 260 1.33 4.72 -16.48
C LEU A 260 0.24 4.70 -17.56
N TYR A 261 0.20 3.63 -18.33
CA TYR A 261 -0.67 3.39 -19.47
C TYR A 261 -1.17 1.93 -19.43
N PRO A 262 -2.22 1.63 -18.65
CA PRO A 262 -2.74 0.27 -18.52
C PRO A 262 -3.11 -0.36 -19.86
N ASP A 263 -2.32 -1.36 -20.26
CA ASP A 263 -2.54 -2.18 -21.44
C ASP A 263 -2.23 -3.65 -21.11
N TYR A 264 -3.29 -4.46 -21.02
CA TYR A 264 -3.17 -5.89 -20.71
C TYR A 264 -2.49 -6.70 -21.82
N SER A 265 -2.38 -6.16 -23.04
CA SER A 265 -1.68 -6.80 -24.15
C SER A 265 -0.17 -6.92 -23.91
N LEU A 266 0.39 -6.06 -23.04
CA LEU A 266 1.78 -6.13 -22.59
C LEU A 266 2.12 -7.46 -21.88
N PHE A 267 1.09 -8.15 -21.38
CA PHE A 267 1.21 -9.41 -20.65
C PHE A 267 0.21 -10.44 -21.20
N PRO A 268 0.51 -11.06 -22.36
CA PRO A 268 -0.38 -12.02 -22.99
C PRO A 268 -0.56 -13.28 -22.12
N ASP A 269 0.48 -13.67 -21.38
CA ASP A 269 0.50 -14.82 -20.48
C ASP A 269 0.65 -14.35 -19.02
N SER A 270 -0.47 -14.28 -18.31
CA SER A 270 -0.50 -13.83 -16.92
C SER A 270 0.01 -14.86 -15.93
N GLU A 271 -0.09 -16.15 -16.24
CA GLU A 271 0.39 -17.22 -15.37
C GLU A 271 1.92 -17.23 -15.37
N LYS A 272 2.54 -17.19 -16.56
CA LYS A 272 3.99 -17.04 -16.68
C LYS A 272 4.50 -15.75 -16.05
N LEU A 273 3.78 -14.62 -16.23
CA LEU A 273 4.11 -13.37 -15.55
C LEU A 273 4.15 -13.55 -14.03
N TRP A 274 3.13 -14.20 -13.46
CA TRP A 274 3.02 -14.42 -12.03
C TRP A 274 4.15 -15.32 -11.52
N GLU A 275 4.40 -16.45 -12.17
CA GLU A 275 5.47 -17.40 -11.78
C GLU A 275 6.86 -16.74 -11.80
N GLU A 276 7.20 -16.06 -12.89
CA GLU A 276 8.49 -15.37 -13.03
C GLU A 276 8.61 -14.23 -12.01
N THR A 277 7.53 -13.50 -11.77
CA THR A 277 7.50 -12.47 -10.74
C THR A 277 7.73 -13.07 -9.35
N CYS A 278 7.10 -14.20 -9.01
CA CYS A 278 7.30 -14.88 -7.73
C CYS A 278 8.75 -15.31 -7.51
N LYS A 279 9.40 -15.87 -8.54
CA LYS A 279 10.83 -16.26 -8.50
C LYS A 279 11.74 -15.06 -8.26
N ILE A 280 11.57 -14.00 -9.04
CA ILE A 280 12.30 -12.73 -8.89
C ILE A 280 12.05 -12.16 -7.49
N PHE A 281 10.80 -12.08 -7.08
CA PHE A 281 10.38 -11.48 -5.83
C PHE A 281 11.01 -12.16 -4.62
N ILE A 282 10.97 -13.50 -4.54
CA ILE A 282 11.61 -14.24 -3.44
C ILE A 282 13.13 -14.02 -3.42
N PHE A 283 13.77 -13.96 -4.59
CA PHE A 283 15.19 -13.67 -4.65
C PHE A 283 15.53 -12.26 -4.16
N ILE A 284 14.79 -11.24 -4.62
CA ILE A 284 14.95 -9.86 -4.15
C ILE A 284 14.65 -9.73 -2.67
N PHE A 285 13.64 -10.44 -2.16
CA PHE A 285 13.31 -10.48 -0.74
C PHE A 285 14.52 -10.98 0.08
N LYS A 286 15.11 -12.12 -0.30
CA LYS A 286 16.32 -12.65 0.35
C LYS A 286 17.49 -11.67 0.26
N TYR A 287 17.75 -11.16 -0.95
CA TYR A 287 18.84 -10.22 -1.21
C TYR A 287 18.73 -8.95 -0.35
N TYR A 288 17.54 -8.36 -0.29
CA TYR A 288 17.28 -7.15 0.50
C TYR A 288 17.49 -7.38 1.98
N PHE A 289 16.95 -8.47 2.53
CA PHE A 289 17.08 -8.80 3.95
C PHE A 289 18.52 -9.13 4.34
N LYS A 290 19.25 -9.84 3.47
CA LYS A 290 20.68 -10.10 3.64
C LYS A 290 21.47 -8.81 3.75
N ARG A 291 21.21 -7.84 2.88
CA ARG A 291 21.85 -6.51 2.92
C ARG A 291 21.43 -5.71 4.15
N TYR A 292 20.16 -5.70 4.50
CA TYR A 292 19.64 -4.92 5.63
C TYR A 292 20.08 -5.46 7.00
N TYR A 293 19.92 -6.76 7.22
CA TYR A 293 20.22 -7.41 8.50
C TYR A 293 21.64 -7.99 8.60
N GLN A 294 22.42 -7.95 7.51
CA GLN A 294 23.77 -8.51 7.42
C GLN A 294 23.80 -10.01 7.77
N ILE A 295 22.88 -10.78 7.16
CA ILE A 295 22.73 -12.23 7.43
C ILE A 295 23.44 -13.03 6.34
N ASN A 296 24.27 -14.00 6.73
CA ASN A 296 24.93 -14.93 5.82
C ASN A 296 24.11 -16.23 5.64
N SER A 297 22.83 -16.12 5.30
CA SER A 297 21.98 -17.28 5.01
C SER A 297 20.98 -16.91 3.92
N ASP A 298 20.81 -17.81 2.95
CA ASP A 298 19.81 -17.71 1.90
C ASP A 298 18.54 -18.52 2.26
N ASN A 299 18.51 -19.12 3.46
CA ASN A 299 17.35 -19.81 3.99
C ASN A 299 16.31 -18.80 4.50
N LEU A 300 15.08 -18.84 3.95
CA LEU A 300 14.01 -17.92 4.37
C LEU A 300 13.64 -18.06 5.84
N GLY A 301 13.71 -19.26 6.41
CA GLY A 301 13.45 -19.51 7.82
C GLY A 301 14.39 -18.70 8.73
N ASP A 302 15.68 -18.69 8.43
CA ASP A 302 16.68 -17.90 9.16
C ASP A 302 16.42 -16.40 9.04
N ILE A 303 16.10 -15.94 7.83
CA ILE A 303 15.78 -14.54 7.54
C ILE A 303 14.54 -14.09 8.34
N ILE A 304 13.48 -14.91 8.32
CA ILE A 304 12.24 -14.64 9.05
C ILE A 304 12.46 -14.68 10.57
N ALA A 305 13.24 -15.65 11.06
CA ALA A 305 13.58 -15.73 12.48
C ALA A 305 14.34 -14.49 12.95
N LYS A 306 15.29 -14.00 12.13
CA LYS A 306 16.03 -12.76 12.40
C LYS A 306 15.10 -11.54 12.39
N PHE A 307 14.21 -11.42 11.39
CA PHE A 307 13.20 -10.36 11.31
C PHE A 307 12.35 -10.31 12.59
N LEU A 308 11.76 -11.44 12.98
CA LEU A 308 10.94 -11.53 14.19
C LEU A 308 11.73 -11.20 15.46
N LYS A 309 12.99 -11.63 15.55
CA LYS A 309 13.87 -11.30 16.69
C LYS A 309 14.11 -9.79 16.82
N GLU A 310 14.33 -9.08 15.71
CA GLU A 310 14.51 -7.63 15.74
C GLU A 310 13.19 -6.89 16.01
N GLU A 311 12.06 -7.36 15.47
CA GLU A 311 10.73 -6.85 15.80
C GLU A 311 10.40 -6.97 17.29
N LYS A 312 10.77 -8.10 17.90
CA LYS A 312 10.64 -8.30 19.35
C LYS A 312 11.46 -7.29 20.15
N ARG A 313 12.71 -7.07 19.74
CA ARG A 313 13.60 -6.10 20.39
C ARG A 313 13.06 -4.68 20.26
N PHE A 314 12.60 -4.30 19.07
CA PHE A 314 11.94 -3.01 18.86
C PHE A 314 10.73 -2.86 19.75
N SER A 315 9.94 -3.93 19.88
CA SER A 315 8.72 -3.89 20.68
C SER A 315 8.97 -3.69 22.17
N LEU A 316 9.94 -4.42 22.70
CA LEU A 316 10.37 -4.28 24.09
C LEU A 316 10.95 -2.89 24.41
N LYS A 317 11.58 -2.23 23.43
CA LYS A 317 12.12 -0.86 23.60
C LYS A 317 11.05 0.24 23.54
N ASN A 318 9.84 -0.05 23.05
CA ASN A 318 8.81 0.95 22.79
C ASN A 318 7.44 0.61 23.42
N PRO A 319 7.37 0.28 24.72
CA PRO A 319 6.16 -0.28 25.33
C PRO A 319 4.92 0.64 25.24
N LEU A 320 5.12 1.96 25.28
CA LEU A 320 4.03 2.94 25.16
C LEU A 320 3.40 2.98 23.77
N LEU A 321 4.22 2.92 22.72
CA LEU A 321 3.75 2.82 21.33
C LEU A 321 2.87 1.57 21.17
N TRP A 322 3.28 0.46 21.79
CA TRP A 322 2.51 -0.79 21.78
C TRP A 322 1.22 -0.69 22.56
N ALA A 323 1.23 -0.10 23.76
CA ALA A 323 0.01 0.11 24.53
C ALA A 323 -1.05 0.90 23.74
N GLU A 324 -0.64 1.95 23.01
CA GLU A 324 -1.52 2.70 22.12
C GLU A 324 -2.06 1.87 20.96
N TYR A 325 -1.18 1.10 20.31
CA TYR A 325 -1.55 0.22 19.21
C TYR A 325 -2.56 -0.85 19.67
N TYR A 326 -2.30 -1.53 20.79
CA TYR A 326 -3.18 -2.51 21.41
C TYR A 326 -4.54 -1.93 21.78
N ARG A 327 -4.55 -0.74 22.38
CA ARG A 327 -5.78 -0.02 22.69
C ARG A 327 -6.57 0.30 21.42
N SER A 328 -5.90 0.76 20.36
CA SER A 328 -6.54 1.03 19.07
C SER A 328 -7.10 -0.24 18.42
N MET A 329 -6.45 -1.38 18.64
CA MET A 329 -6.94 -2.68 18.17
C MET A 329 -8.12 -3.19 18.97
N LYS A 330 -8.10 -3.09 20.31
CA LYS A 330 -9.23 -3.47 21.18
C LYS A 330 -10.48 -2.64 20.89
N LEU A 331 -10.31 -1.38 20.49
CA LEU A 331 -11.41 -0.50 20.04
C LEU A 331 -11.95 -0.89 18.66
N ARG A 332 -11.13 -1.51 17.80
CA ARG A 332 -11.51 -1.90 16.43
C ARG A 332 -11.99 -3.35 16.32
N ASN A 333 -11.55 -4.24 17.20
CA ASN A 333 -11.78 -5.68 17.09
C ASN A 333 -12.87 -6.16 18.04
N LYS A 334 -13.94 -6.76 17.50
CA LYS A 334 -15.08 -7.29 18.27
C LYS A 334 -14.89 -8.73 18.76
N ASN A 335 -13.75 -9.38 18.47
CA ASN A 335 -13.56 -10.80 18.75
C ASN A 335 -12.66 -11.03 20.00
N PRO A 336 -13.20 -11.56 21.12
CA PRO A 336 -12.48 -11.69 22.39
C PRO A 336 -11.46 -12.84 22.45
N ASN A 337 -11.43 -13.73 21.47
CA ASN A 337 -10.59 -14.95 21.52
C ASN A 337 -9.17 -14.79 20.94
N PHE A 338 -8.79 -13.60 20.49
CA PHE A 338 -7.49 -13.38 19.87
C PHE A 338 -6.38 -13.21 20.92
N ARG A 339 -5.53 -14.23 21.08
CA ARG A 339 -4.32 -14.17 21.93
C ARG A 339 -3.21 -13.46 21.18
N LEU A 340 -3.12 -12.15 21.38
CA LEU A 340 -2.04 -11.33 20.87
C LEU A 340 -0.75 -11.54 21.67
N SER A 341 0.36 -11.78 20.98
CA SER A 341 1.68 -11.69 21.61
C SER A 341 2.04 -10.22 21.83
N LEU A 342 2.14 -9.80 23.09
CA LEU A 342 2.58 -8.45 23.49
C LEU A 342 3.97 -8.06 22.96
N PHE A 343 4.70 -9.02 22.38
CA PHE A 343 6.08 -8.87 21.95
C PHE A 343 6.26 -8.58 20.47
N TYR A 344 5.23 -8.65 19.63
CA TYR A 344 5.37 -8.45 18.18
C TYR A 344 4.29 -7.50 17.64
N ASN A 345 4.64 -6.80 16.56
CA ASN A 345 3.62 -6.20 15.69
C ASN A 345 2.73 -7.31 15.14
N PRO A 346 1.40 -7.29 15.36
CA PRO A 346 0.52 -8.33 14.87
C PRO A 346 0.53 -8.45 13.35
N TRP A 347 0.74 -7.35 12.62
CA TRP A 347 0.86 -7.42 11.17
C TRP A 347 2.16 -8.13 10.77
N HIS A 348 3.31 -7.71 11.29
CA HIS A 348 4.59 -8.38 11.02
C HIS A 348 4.60 -9.84 11.43
N PHE A 349 4.00 -10.19 12.57
CA PHE A 349 3.94 -11.56 13.04
C PHE A 349 3.07 -12.45 12.13
N VAL A 350 1.93 -11.93 11.67
CA VAL A 350 1.02 -12.65 10.75
C VAL A 350 1.60 -12.73 9.33
N SER A 351 2.32 -11.70 8.87
CA SER A 351 2.91 -11.66 7.54
C SER A 351 4.24 -12.39 7.43
N ALA A 352 4.94 -12.59 8.55
CA ALA A 352 6.25 -13.24 8.60
C ALA A 352 6.32 -14.63 7.92
N PRO A 353 5.31 -15.51 7.99
CA PRO A 353 5.34 -16.80 7.30
C PRO A 353 5.06 -16.73 5.80
N LEU A 354 4.47 -15.65 5.29
CA LEU A 354 4.03 -15.55 3.90
C LEU A 354 5.14 -15.75 2.85
N PRO A 355 6.40 -15.29 3.05
CA PRO A 355 7.49 -15.61 2.12
C PRO A 355 7.71 -17.12 1.96
N LEU A 356 7.57 -17.91 3.03
CA LEU A 356 7.71 -19.37 2.97
C LEU A 356 6.56 -19.99 2.19
N VAL A 357 5.34 -19.51 2.41
CA VAL A 357 4.16 -19.95 1.65
C VAL A 357 4.37 -19.69 0.16
N LEU A 358 4.82 -18.49 -0.20
CA LEU A 358 5.09 -18.13 -1.58
C LEU A 358 6.22 -18.98 -2.19
N GLU A 359 7.32 -19.24 -1.46
CA GLU A 359 8.40 -20.13 -1.91
C GLU A 359 7.92 -21.59 -2.08
N MET A 360 7.06 -22.09 -1.20
CA MET A 360 6.46 -23.42 -1.31
C MET A 360 5.60 -23.55 -2.57
N MET A 361 4.86 -22.51 -2.94
CA MET A 361 4.02 -22.48 -4.13
C MET A 361 4.81 -22.54 -5.43
N ILE A 362 6.01 -21.94 -5.45
CA ILE A 362 6.90 -21.98 -6.63
C ILE A 362 7.50 -23.37 -6.84
N ASN A 363 7.66 -24.15 -5.75
CA ASN A 363 8.39 -25.42 -5.78
C ASN A 363 7.49 -26.68 -5.86
N ASP A 364 6.17 -26.52 -6.03
CA ASP A 364 5.18 -27.60 -6.21
C ASP A 364 5.31 -28.81 -5.25
N ASN A 365 5.65 -28.55 -3.99
CA ASN A 365 5.84 -29.62 -3.02
C ASN A 365 4.50 -30.09 -2.41
N ILE A 366 4.08 -31.31 -2.72
CA ILE A 366 2.80 -31.93 -2.30
C ILE A 366 2.57 -31.86 -0.77
N HIS A 367 3.61 -32.02 0.06
CA HIS A 367 3.46 -31.93 1.52
C HIS A 367 3.05 -30.53 1.99
N HIS A 368 3.31 -29.52 1.16
CA HIS A 368 3.13 -28.11 1.44
C HIS A 368 1.83 -27.56 0.84
N GLU A 369 1.12 -28.35 0.02
CA GLU A 369 -0.17 -27.99 -0.56
C GLU A 369 -1.23 -27.75 0.51
N LYS A 370 -1.27 -28.55 1.58
CA LYS A 370 -2.21 -28.38 2.70
C LYS A 370 -2.01 -27.05 3.44
N ILE A 371 -0.75 -26.68 3.70
CA ILE A 371 -0.40 -25.42 4.37
C ILE A 371 -0.75 -24.25 3.44
N THR A 372 -0.37 -24.35 2.18
CA THR A 372 -0.73 -23.36 1.15
C THR A 372 -2.24 -23.16 1.09
N ASN A 373 -3.02 -24.23 0.95
CA ASN A 373 -4.48 -24.17 0.91
C ASN A 373 -5.06 -23.58 2.20
N PHE A 374 -4.49 -23.86 3.38
CA PHE A 374 -4.90 -23.20 4.62
C PHE A 374 -4.71 -21.68 4.55
N TYR A 375 -3.53 -21.20 4.13
CA TYR A 375 -3.27 -19.77 3.99
C TYR A 375 -4.18 -19.14 2.93
N LEU A 376 -4.33 -19.75 1.76
CA LEU A 376 -5.13 -19.22 0.67
C LEU A 376 -6.64 -19.20 1.01
N GLU A 377 -7.18 -20.28 1.56
CA GLU A 377 -8.63 -20.41 1.81
C GLU A 377 -9.08 -19.80 3.14
N LYS A 378 -8.33 -20.02 4.23
CA LYS A 378 -8.77 -19.63 5.58
C LYS A 378 -8.31 -18.23 5.95
N LEU A 379 -7.05 -17.89 5.62
CA LEU A 379 -6.42 -16.64 6.03
C LEU A 379 -6.58 -15.53 4.98
N ILE A 380 -6.33 -15.83 3.71
CA ILE A 380 -6.43 -14.89 2.59
C ILE A 380 -7.86 -14.78 2.06
N ASN A 381 -8.67 -15.84 2.23
CA ASN A 381 -10.02 -15.94 1.69
C ASN A 381 -10.06 -15.72 0.16
N MET A 382 -9.20 -16.42 -0.57
CA MET A 382 -9.06 -16.28 -2.03
C MET A 382 -10.33 -16.52 -2.83
N LYS A 383 -11.32 -17.24 -2.27
CA LYS A 383 -12.64 -17.49 -2.89
C LYS A 383 -13.56 -16.25 -2.88
N SER A 384 -13.21 -15.20 -2.13
CA SER A 384 -13.91 -13.92 -2.21
C SER A 384 -13.47 -13.12 -3.43
N ASN A 385 -14.43 -12.62 -4.20
CA ASN A 385 -14.20 -11.67 -5.28
C ASN A 385 -14.16 -10.21 -4.79
N SER A 386 -14.40 -9.93 -3.50
CA SER A 386 -14.37 -8.57 -2.97
C SER A 386 -12.95 -8.09 -2.64
N ILE A 387 -12.64 -6.88 -3.11
CA ILE A 387 -11.41 -6.11 -2.82
C ILE A 387 -11.64 -5.27 -1.54
N ASP A 388 -12.01 -5.90 -0.43
CA ASP A 388 -12.13 -5.15 0.84
C ASP A 388 -10.91 -5.40 1.71
N GLU A 389 -9.82 -4.69 1.40
CA GLU A 389 -8.56 -4.72 2.15
C GLU A 389 -8.76 -4.33 3.63
N SER A 390 -9.78 -3.53 3.95
CA SER A 390 -10.04 -3.02 5.30
C SER A 390 -10.65 -4.08 6.24
N ASN A 391 -11.46 -4.98 5.70
CA ASN A 391 -12.08 -6.08 6.44
C ASN A 391 -11.12 -7.28 6.59
N TYR A 392 -10.16 -7.37 5.68
CA TYR A 392 -9.19 -8.45 5.56
C TYR A 392 -8.22 -8.56 6.75
N ILE A 393 -7.56 -7.46 7.14
CA ILE A 393 -6.65 -7.44 8.29
C ILE A 393 -7.39 -7.86 9.57
N ASN A 394 -8.67 -7.50 9.68
CA ASN A 394 -9.49 -7.91 10.81
C ASN A 394 -9.86 -9.39 10.76
N GLU A 395 -10.05 -10.00 9.59
CA GLU A 395 -10.24 -11.45 9.43
C GLU A 395 -8.97 -12.27 9.72
N LEU A 396 -7.80 -11.84 9.20
CA LEU A 396 -6.50 -12.41 9.57
C LEU A 396 -6.29 -12.38 11.09
N ARG A 397 -6.55 -11.22 11.71
CA ARG A 397 -6.51 -11.03 13.18
C ARG A 397 -7.57 -11.83 13.95
N LYS A 398 -8.54 -12.46 13.31
CA LYS A 398 -9.50 -13.37 13.99
C LYS A 398 -9.08 -14.83 13.89
N LYS A 399 -8.32 -15.19 12.83
CA LYS A 399 -8.05 -16.56 12.43
C LYS A 399 -6.60 -17.01 12.65
N CYS A 400 -5.66 -16.09 12.81
CA CYS A 400 -4.27 -16.44 13.10
C CYS A 400 -4.09 -16.90 14.56
N VAL A 401 -4.07 -18.21 14.77
CA VAL A 401 -3.41 -18.81 15.94
C VAL A 401 -2.10 -19.40 15.43
N ILE A 402 -1.04 -18.59 15.37
CA ILE A 402 0.31 -19.13 15.12
C ILE A 402 0.92 -19.44 16.48
N VAL A 403 0.99 -20.72 16.85
CA VAL A 403 1.67 -21.16 18.07
C VAL A 403 3.16 -21.25 17.76
N ALA A 404 3.88 -20.13 17.91
CA ALA A 404 5.33 -20.16 17.98
C ALA A 404 5.76 -20.71 19.35
N ARG A 405 5.92 -22.03 19.49
CA ARG A 405 6.63 -22.63 20.63
C ARG A 405 8.10 -22.84 20.24
N ASN A 406 9.01 -22.25 21.00
CA ASN A 406 10.46 -22.48 20.91
C ASN A 406 11.11 -22.21 19.53
N GLY A 407 10.58 -21.25 18.75
CA GLY A 407 11.18 -20.86 17.47
C GLY A 407 11.00 -21.88 16.34
N LYS A 408 10.16 -22.90 16.53
CA LYS A 408 9.68 -23.77 15.45
C LYS A 408 8.29 -23.31 15.03
N PHE A 409 8.11 -23.13 13.72
CA PHE A 409 6.80 -22.91 13.11
C PHE A 409 6.10 -24.27 13.01
N GLU A 410 5.06 -24.48 13.79
CA GLU A 410 4.09 -25.56 13.56
C GLU A 410 2.81 -24.90 13.00
N PRO A 411 2.27 -25.39 11.88
CA PRO A 411 1.13 -24.79 11.19
C PRO A 411 -0.15 -24.76 12.02
#